data_AF-A0A925BIT2-F1
#
_entry.id   AF-A0A925BIT2-F1
#
_cell.length_a   1.000
_cell.length_b   1.000
_cell.length_c   1.000
_cell.angle_alpha   90.00
_cell.angle_beta   90.00
_cell.angle_gamma   90.00
#
_symmetry.space_group_name_H-M   'P 1'
#
loop_
_entity.id
_entity.type
_entity.pdbx_description
1 polymer ?
#
loop_
_entity_poly.entity_id
_entity_poly.type
_entity_poly.pdbx_seq_one_letter_code
_entity_poly.pdbx_strand_id
1 'polypeptide(L)'
;MNNFFEGRSSDSPYIQGIWHGHTIGMYTPICPAAAEWNLLLQRKRGKITVLFEGPLTRAKAKLETEDIEFCVIRFKAGTFLPVIPIKRFLDIDVCLPLASRGTFWLHGMNWEFPRFEDVEGFVSRLVREEVLLRDPLVSAVLHDQLHELSPRTVRRRFLQSTGLTPKQVAQIDRAARALAMLTNSVAILDVV
;
A
#
# COMPACT_ATOMS: atom_id res chain seq x y z
N MET A 1 13.47 23.87 8.26
CA MET A 1 13.17 22.43 8.34
C MET A 1 13.77 21.78 7.10
N ASN A 2 14.14 20.50 7.14
CA ASN A 2 14.59 19.73 5.98
C ASN A 2 13.58 18.63 5.69
N ASN A 3 13.62 18.07 4.49
CA ASN A 3 12.85 16.86 4.19
C ASN A 3 13.26 15.74 5.14
N PHE A 4 12.28 15.00 5.66
CA PHE A 4 12.48 13.91 6.60
C PHE A 4 11.58 12.74 6.24
N PHE A 5 12.13 11.53 6.34
CA PHE A 5 11.43 10.28 6.07
C PHE A 5 11.89 9.25 7.10
N GLU A 6 10.95 8.67 7.83
CA GLU A 6 11.22 7.59 8.77
C GLU A 6 10.19 6.48 8.55
N GLY A 7 10.69 5.25 8.52
CA GLY A 7 9.87 4.06 8.36
C GLY A 7 10.18 3.03 9.42
N ARG A 8 9.18 2.21 9.74
CA ARG A 8 9.31 1.07 10.64
C ARG A 8 8.56 -0.15 10.09
N SER A 9 9.03 -1.32 10.49
CA SER A 9 8.28 -2.57 10.31
C SER A 9 7.10 -2.66 11.28
N SER A 10 6.22 -3.62 11.03
CA SER A 10 5.10 -3.96 11.88
C SER A 10 4.99 -5.46 11.99
N ASP A 11 4.69 -5.96 13.19
CA ASP A 11 4.41 -7.39 13.41
C ASP A 11 3.00 -7.79 12.95
N SER A 12 2.16 -6.81 12.58
CA SER A 12 0.83 -7.07 12.06
C SER A 12 0.90 -7.90 10.77
N PRO A 13 0.10 -8.97 10.65
CA PRO A 13 0.05 -9.77 9.41
C PRO A 13 -0.56 -9.01 8.22
N TYR A 14 -1.16 -7.84 8.46
CA TYR A 14 -1.82 -7.00 7.46
C TYR A 14 -0.91 -5.89 6.93
N ILE A 15 0.10 -5.48 7.69
CA ILE A 15 0.91 -4.29 7.40
C ILE A 15 2.27 -4.73 6.85
N GLN A 16 2.63 -4.22 5.67
CA GLN A 16 3.95 -4.43 5.07
C GLN A 16 4.98 -3.43 5.61
N GLY A 17 4.55 -2.21 5.90
CA GLY A 17 5.41 -1.17 6.45
C GLY A 17 4.64 0.11 6.69
N ILE A 18 5.19 0.94 7.57
CA ILE A 18 4.62 2.23 7.95
C ILE A 18 5.74 3.24 7.81
N TRP A 19 5.46 4.37 7.19
CA TRP A 19 6.42 5.47 7.15
C TRP A 19 5.71 6.80 7.26
N HIS A 20 6.39 7.75 7.87
CA HIS A 20 5.94 9.12 7.99
C HIS A 20 7.06 10.06 7.60
N GLY A 21 6.69 11.31 7.35
CA GLY A 21 7.69 12.27 6.93
C GLY A 21 7.10 13.62 6.67
N HIS A 22 8.02 14.52 6.31
CA HIS A 22 7.71 15.85 5.88
C HIS A 22 8.54 16.22 4.66
N THR A 23 7.92 16.84 3.67
CA THR A 23 8.59 17.41 2.50
C THR A 23 8.36 18.91 2.46
N ILE A 24 9.35 19.65 1.99
CA ILE A 24 9.34 21.10 1.85
C ILE A 24 9.55 21.45 0.39
N GLY A 25 8.72 22.35 -0.12
CA GLY A 25 8.77 22.81 -1.49
C GLY A 25 8.56 21.69 -2.51
N MET A 26 9.25 21.78 -3.65
CA MET A 26 9.06 20.84 -4.75
C MET A 26 9.73 19.48 -4.45
N TYR A 27 8.93 18.42 -4.48
CA TYR A 27 9.37 17.04 -4.31
C TYR A 27 8.69 16.14 -5.34
N THR A 28 9.47 15.41 -6.14
CA THR A 28 8.95 14.55 -7.22
C THR A 28 9.37 13.09 -7.01
N PRO A 29 8.73 12.36 -6.08
CA PRO A 29 9.10 10.98 -5.84
C PRO A 29 8.62 10.09 -7.00
N ILE A 30 9.41 9.06 -7.29
CA ILE A 30 9.00 7.96 -8.16
C ILE A 30 8.57 6.82 -7.25
N CYS A 31 7.27 6.50 -7.27
CA CYS A 31 6.73 5.31 -6.63
C CYS A 31 6.97 4.10 -7.56
N PRO A 32 7.73 3.08 -7.16
CA PRO A 32 7.88 1.86 -7.95
C PRO A 32 6.54 1.15 -8.14
N ALA A 33 6.46 0.28 -9.16
CA ALA A 33 5.37 -0.68 -9.26
C ALA A 33 5.31 -1.54 -7.98
N ALA A 34 4.11 -1.82 -7.49
CA ALA A 34 3.87 -2.54 -6.25
C ALA A 34 2.50 -3.23 -6.31
N ALA A 35 2.42 -4.48 -5.82
CA ALA A 35 1.16 -5.21 -5.74
C ALA A 35 0.33 -4.83 -4.51
N GLU A 36 0.99 -4.22 -3.53
CA GLU A 36 0.42 -3.62 -2.34
C GLU A 36 -0.31 -2.31 -2.67
N TRP A 37 -1.30 -2.00 -1.85
CA TRP A 37 -1.96 -0.70 -1.84
C TRP A 37 -1.62 0.03 -0.54
N ASN A 38 -1.79 1.35 -0.55
CA ASN A 38 -1.52 2.19 0.61
C ASN A 38 -2.77 2.93 1.08
N LEU A 39 -2.83 3.16 2.40
CA LEU A 39 -3.61 4.26 2.95
C LEU A 39 -2.64 5.39 3.30
N LEU A 40 -2.74 6.50 2.57
CA LEU A 40 -1.93 7.70 2.78
C LEU A 40 -2.77 8.74 3.53
N LEU A 41 -2.29 9.14 4.69
CA LEU A 41 -2.76 10.32 5.40
C LEU A 41 -1.79 11.45 5.12
N GLN A 42 -2.28 12.61 4.70
CA GLN A 42 -1.43 13.77 4.49
C GLN A 42 -2.06 15.06 4.98
N ARG A 43 -1.23 15.99 5.41
CA ARG A 43 -1.59 17.36 5.76
C ARG A 43 -0.82 18.32 4.85
N LYS A 44 -1.58 19.12 4.09
CA LYS A 44 -1.04 20.21 3.27
C LYS A 44 -1.70 21.51 3.70
N ARG A 45 -0.91 22.53 4.06
CA ARG A 45 -1.43 23.85 4.52
C ARG A 45 -2.56 23.73 5.57
N GLY A 46 -2.38 22.82 6.54
CA GLY A 46 -3.38 22.56 7.59
C GLY A 46 -4.58 21.70 7.17
N LYS A 47 -4.79 21.44 5.87
CA LYS A 47 -5.86 20.57 5.35
C LYS A 47 -5.41 19.11 5.34
N ILE A 48 -6.17 18.27 6.03
CA ILE A 48 -5.95 16.82 6.02
C ILE A 48 -6.66 16.20 4.82
N THR A 49 -5.97 15.31 4.11
CA THR A 49 -6.56 14.45 3.09
C THR A 49 -6.16 13.01 3.39
N VAL A 50 -7.08 12.07 3.17
CA VAL A 50 -6.77 10.64 3.19
C VAL A 50 -6.94 10.10 1.78
N LEU A 51 -5.97 9.32 1.32
CA LEU A 51 -5.97 8.71 0.02
C LEU A 51 -5.88 7.20 0.15
N PHE A 52 -6.75 6.52 -0.58
CA PHE A 52 -6.51 5.15 -1.00
C PHE A 52 -5.59 5.22 -2.23
N GLU A 53 -4.40 4.64 -2.15
CA GLU A 53 -3.50 4.51 -3.29
C GLU A 53 -3.51 3.05 -3.72
N GLY A 54 -4.10 2.77 -4.89
CA GLY A 54 -4.21 1.40 -5.36
C GLY A 54 -2.87 0.81 -5.79
N PRO A 55 -2.82 -0.50 -6.05
CA PRO A 55 -1.61 -1.16 -6.55
C PRO A 55 -1.12 -0.52 -7.85
N LEU A 56 0.20 -0.45 -8.00
CA LEU A 56 0.85 0.15 -9.15
C LEU A 56 1.38 -0.94 -10.08
N THR A 57 0.91 -0.97 -11.32
CA THR A 57 1.38 -1.89 -12.36
C THR A 57 2.67 -1.43 -13.04
N ARG A 58 3.01 -0.15 -12.84
CA ARG A 58 4.18 0.55 -13.38
C ARG A 58 4.62 1.62 -12.40
N ALA A 59 5.85 2.10 -12.56
CA ALA A 59 6.32 3.23 -11.78
C ALA A 59 5.44 4.48 -12.04
N LYS A 60 5.14 5.21 -10.97
CA LYS A 60 4.32 6.42 -10.99
C LYS A 60 5.10 7.57 -10.37
N ALA A 61 5.41 8.59 -11.16
CA ALA A 61 5.92 9.84 -10.62
C ALA A 61 4.78 10.59 -9.93
N LYS A 62 5.04 11.10 -8.74
CA LYS A 62 4.17 12.08 -8.08
C LYS A 62 4.87 13.44 -8.14
N LEU A 63 4.07 14.50 -8.17
CA LEU A 63 4.55 15.86 -8.08
C LEU A 63 3.93 16.49 -6.84
N GLU A 64 4.79 16.88 -5.93
CA GLU A 64 4.42 17.63 -4.74
C GLU A 64 5.08 19.01 -4.82
N THR A 65 4.26 20.05 -4.77
CA THR A 65 4.71 21.44 -4.93
C THR A 65 4.63 22.25 -3.64
N GLU A 66 4.13 21.63 -2.57
CA GLU A 66 3.84 22.27 -1.30
C GLU A 66 4.45 21.47 -0.16
N ASP A 67 4.51 22.09 1.02
CA ASP A 67 4.94 21.41 2.22
C ASP A 67 3.88 20.40 2.66
N ILE A 68 4.31 19.16 2.93
CA ILE A 68 3.41 18.04 3.21
C ILE A 68 3.95 17.28 4.40
N GLU A 69 3.12 17.10 5.42
CA GLU A 69 3.31 16.04 6.40
C GLU A 69 2.50 14.83 5.95
N PHE A 70 3.06 13.63 6.04
CA PHE A 70 2.34 12.42 5.66
C PHE A 70 2.65 11.24 6.58
N CYS A 71 1.70 10.32 6.65
CA CYS A 71 1.85 8.98 7.21
C CYS A 71 1.23 7.99 6.23
N VAL A 72 2.01 7.00 5.80
CA VAL A 72 1.59 5.97 4.88
C VAL A 72 1.58 4.62 5.57
N ILE A 73 0.48 3.91 5.38
CA ILE A 73 0.32 2.52 5.80
C ILE A 73 0.28 1.69 4.52
N ARG A 74 1.33 0.89 4.27
CA ARG A 74 1.34 -0.07 3.17
C ARG A 74 0.85 -1.41 3.66
N PHE A 75 -0.14 -1.98 2.98
CA PHE A 75 -0.70 -3.27 3.35
C PHE A 75 -0.01 -4.41 2.63
N LYS A 76 0.15 -5.57 3.28
CA LYS A 76 0.73 -6.76 2.65
C LYS A 76 -0.14 -7.22 1.49
N ALA A 77 0.49 -7.75 0.42
CA ALA A 77 -0.24 -8.36 -0.68
C ALA A 77 -1.27 -9.39 -0.17
N GLY A 78 -2.50 -9.30 -0.70
CA GLY A 78 -3.63 -10.12 -0.25
C GLY A 78 -4.44 -9.51 0.88
N THR A 79 -4.03 -8.35 1.42
CA THR A 79 -4.85 -7.53 2.31
C THR A 79 -5.72 -6.59 1.46
N PHE A 80 -7.03 -6.56 1.67
CA PHE A 80 -7.97 -5.83 0.80
C PHE A 80 -9.22 -5.36 1.53
N LEU A 81 -9.90 -4.39 0.93
CA LEU A 81 -11.20 -3.89 1.35
C LEU A 81 -12.29 -4.63 0.55
N PRO A 82 -13.15 -5.46 1.16
CA PRO A 82 -14.03 -6.39 0.43
C PRO A 82 -15.04 -5.70 -0.49
N VAL A 83 -15.46 -4.48 -0.15
CA VAL A 83 -16.38 -3.68 -0.97
C VAL A 83 -15.70 -2.90 -2.09
N ILE A 84 -14.37 -2.84 -2.10
CA ILE A 84 -13.62 -2.13 -3.14
C ILE A 84 -13.15 -3.16 -4.17
N PRO A 85 -13.65 -3.11 -5.42
CA PRO A 85 -13.13 -3.94 -6.49
C PRO A 85 -11.75 -3.42 -6.91
N ILE A 86 -10.70 -3.86 -6.21
CA ILE A 86 -9.35 -3.27 -6.28
C ILE A 86 -8.77 -3.20 -7.70
N LYS A 87 -9.18 -4.12 -8.59
CA LYS A 87 -8.84 -4.09 -10.02
C LYS A 87 -9.22 -2.77 -10.72
N ARG A 88 -10.29 -2.10 -10.26
CA ARG A 88 -10.72 -0.80 -10.81
C ARG A 88 -9.85 0.38 -10.35
N PHE A 89 -8.96 0.14 -9.39
CA PHE A 89 -8.12 1.17 -8.78
C PHE A 89 -6.62 0.92 -9.00
N LEU A 90 -6.26 0.02 -9.92
CA LEU A 90 -4.88 -0.13 -10.36
C LEU A 90 -4.38 1.19 -10.97
N ASP A 91 -3.18 1.63 -10.57
CA ASP A 91 -2.56 2.91 -10.94
C ASP A 91 -3.34 4.18 -10.50
N ILE A 92 -4.40 4.04 -9.70
CA ILE A 92 -5.31 5.14 -9.33
C ILE A 92 -5.22 5.44 -7.83
N ASP A 93 -5.18 6.73 -7.51
CA ASP A 93 -5.30 7.22 -6.13
C ASP A 93 -6.67 7.88 -5.98
N VAL A 94 -7.33 7.68 -4.84
CA VAL A 94 -8.68 8.17 -4.56
C VAL A 94 -8.70 8.88 -3.22
N CYS A 95 -9.16 10.12 -3.21
CA CYS A 95 -9.44 10.85 -1.96
C CYS A 95 -10.65 10.24 -1.25
N LEU A 96 -10.46 9.82 -0.01
CA LEU A 96 -11.54 9.40 0.86
C LEU A 96 -12.26 10.62 1.45
N PRO A 97 -13.60 10.57 1.62
CA PRO A 97 -14.34 11.70 2.15
C PRO A 97 -14.01 11.93 3.64
N LEU A 98 -13.78 13.19 4.01
CA LEU A 98 -13.71 13.57 5.42
C LEU A 98 -15.09 13.47 6.06
N ALA A 99 -15.15 13.02 7.30
CA ALA A 99 -16.39 12.92 8.06
C ALA A 99 -16.55 14.10 9.01
N SER A 100 -15.49 14.42 9.76
CA SER A 100 -15.41 15.56 10.65
C SER A 100 -13.96 15.98 10.84
N ARG A 101 -13.70 16.94 11.75
CA ARG A 101 -12.33 17.32 12.09
C ARG A 101 -11.63 16.15 12.80
N GLY A 102 -10.69 15.51 12.11
CA GLY A 102 -9.94 14.38 12.68
C GLY A 102 -10.44 13.00 12.25
N THR A 103 -11.50 12.91 11.45
CA THR A 103 -12.08 11.64 11.01
C THR A 103 -12.41 11.60 9.52
N PHE A 104 -12.46 10.38 8.97
CA PHE A 104 -12.79 10.13 7.57
C PHE A 104 -13.73 8.93 7.43
N TRP A 105 -14.44 8.89 6.30
CA TRP A 105 -15.31 7.79 5.93
C TRP A 105 -14.53 6.70 5.21
N LEU A 106 -14.67 5.46 5.69
CA LEU A 106 -14.21 4.27 5.00
C LEU A 106 -15.21 3.15 5.24
N HIS A 107 -15.67 2.54 4.15
CA HIS A 107 -16.70 1.50 4.17
C HIS A 107 -17.98 1.90 4.92
N GLY A 108 -18.41 3.16 4.79
CA GLY A 108 -19.63 3.66 5.45
C GLY A 108 -19.50 3.85 6.97
N MET A 109 -18.31 3.69 7.53
CA MET A 109 -18.00 3.92 8.93
C MET A 109 -17.05 5.10 9.09
N ASN A 110 -17.10 5.72 10.27
CA ASN A 110 -16.22 6.84 10.65
C ASN A 110 -14.98 6.33 11.37
N TRP A 111 -13.82 6.79 10.90
CA TRP A 111 -12.52 6.39 11.42
C TRP A 111 -11.69 7.60 11.81
N GLU A 112 -11.04 7.51 12.97
CA GLU A 112 -10.05 8.49 13.42
C GLU A 112 -8.73 8.31 12.67
N PHE A 113 -8.00 9.40 12.47
CA PHE A 113 -6.66 9.33 11.90
C PHE A 113 -5.70 8.68 12.91
N PRO A 114 -5.01 7.57 12.55
CA PRO A 114 -3.97 7.04 13.40
C PRO A 114 -2.80 8.01 13.49
N ARG A 115 -2.15 8.03 14.65
CA ARG A 115 -0.78 8.53 14.78
C ARG A 115 0.19 7.46 14.32
N PHE A 116 1.42 7.86 13.97
CA PHE A 116 2.45 6.94 13.47
C PHE A 116 2.73 5.79 14.45
N GLU A 117 2.63 6.04 15.75
CA GLU A 117 2.86 5.07 16.83
C GLU A 117 1.68 4.10 17.02
N ASP A 118 0.46 4.52 16.64
CA ASP A 118 -0.79 3.83 16.97
C ASP A 118 -1.44 3.12 15.76
N VAL A 119 -0.71 3.04 14.63
CA VAL A 119 -1.22 2.48 13.37
C VAL A 119 -1.72 1.04 13.52
N GLU A 120 -1.03 0.19 14.26
CA GLU A 120 -1.43 -1.21 14.49
C GLU A 120 -2.78 -1.30 15.18
N GLY A 121 -3.04 -0.43 16.16
CA GLY A 121 -4.33 -0.38 16.86
C GLY A 121 -5.46 0.03 15.90
N PHE A 122 -5.21 1.01 15.04
CA PHE A 122 -6.13 1.41 13.99
C PHE A 122 -6.42 0.26 13.00
N VAL A 123 -5.39 -0.41 12.48
CA VAL A 123 -5.57 -1.54 11.55
C VAL A 123 -6.27 -2.72 12.23
N SER A 124 -5.96 -3.01 13.49
CA SER A 124 -6.65 -4.06 14.26
C SER A 124 -8.14 -3.78 14.39
N ARG A 125 -8.54 -2.52 14.56
CA ARG A 125 -9.96 -2.13 14.54
C ARG A 125 -10.59 -2.31 13.16
N LEU A 126 -9.92 -1.92 12.07
CA LEU A 126 -10.43 -2.15 10.70
C LEU A 126 -10.70 -3.64 10.44
N VAL A 127 -9.82 -4.51 10.91
CA VAL A 127 -9.97 -5.97 10.78
C VAL A 127 -11.14 -6.48 11.61
N ARG A 128 -11.26 -6.02 12.86
CA ARG A 128 -12.34 -6.44 13.76
C ARG A 128 -13.72 -6.08 13.22
N GLU A 129 -13.85 -4.94 12.56
CA GLU A 129 -15.10 -4.50 11.92
C GLU A 129 -15.26 -5.04 10.48
N GLU A 130 -14.44 -6.02 10.06
CA GLU A 130 -14.44 -6.65 8.73
C GLU A 130 -14.26 -5.67 7.54
N VAL A 131 -13.85 -4.44 7.82
CA VAL A 131 -13.50 -3.45 6.80
C VAL A 131 -12.26 -3.87 6.05
N LEU A 132 -11.30 -4.47 6.76
CA LEU A 132 -10.05 -4.95 6.18
C LEU A 132 -9.92 -6.46 6.35
N LEU A 133 -9.80 -7.16 5.23
CA LEU A 133 -9.61 -8.60 5.19
C LEU A 133 -8.24 -8.96 4.64
N ARG A 134 -7.78 -10.18 4.93
CA ARG A 134 -6.56 -10.75 4.36
C ARG A 134 -6.85 -12.13 3.80
N ASP A 135 -6.48 -12.35 2.55
CA ASP A 135 -6.50 -13.67 1.94
C ASP A 135 -5.12 -14.34 2.09
N PRO A 136 -4.97 -15.35 2.97
CA PRO A 136 -3.69 -16.04 3.15
C PRO A 136 -3.24 -16.81 1.90
N LEU A 137 -4.15 -17.12 0.97
CA LEU A 137 -3.81 -17.77 -0.29
C LEU A 137 -2.85 -16.93 -1.13
N VAL A 138 -2.98 -15.60 -1.10
CA VAL A 138 -2.09 -14.71 -1.86
C VAL A 138 -0.66 -14.88 -1.36
N SER A 139 -0.47 -14.87 -0.04
CA SER A 139 0.85 -15.12 0.55
C SER A 139 1.35 -16.52 0.19
N ALA A 140 0.52 -17.55 0.28
CA ALA A 140 0.92 -18.92 -0.05
C ALA A 140 1.39 -19.05 -1.51
N VAL A 141 0.64 -18.48 -2.45
CA VAL A 141 0.97 -18.50 -3.89
C VAL A 141 2.26 -17.73 -4.18
N LEU A 142 2.50 -16.60 -3.53
CA LEU A 142 3.72 -15.80 -3.74
C LEU A 142 4.99 -16.46 -3.20
N HIS A 143 4.85 -17.37 -2.23
CA HIS A 143 5.96 -18.12 -1.63
C HIS A 143 6.02 -19.57 -2.13
N ASP A 144 5.33 -19.88 -3.24
CA ASP A 144 5.24 -21.22 -3.83
C ASP A 144 4.86 -22.33 -2.82
N GLN A 145 4.02 -21.98 -1.83
CA GLN A 145 3.55 -22.91 -0.81
C GLN A 145 2.45 -23.82 -1.37
N LEU A 146 2.45 -25.08 -0.90
CA LEU A 146 1.46 -26.08 -1.28
C LEU A 146 0.04 -25.64 -0.88
N HIS A 147 -0.90 -25.85 -1.80
CA HIS A 147 -2.32 -25.59 -1.60
C HIS A 147 -3.14 -26.55 -2.47
N GLU A 148 -4.30 -27.00 -1.99
CA GLU A 148 -5.15 -27.99 -2.69
C GLU A 148 -6.16 -27.36 -3.66
N LEU A 149 -6.08 -26.03 -3.86
CA LEU A 149 -7.06 -25.29 -4.66
C LEU A 149 -6.79 -25.42 -6.15
N SER A 150 -7.85 -25.51 -6.94
CA SER A 150 -7.73 -25.50 -8.39
C SER A 150 -7.14 -24.19 -8.92
N PRO A 151 -6.40 -24.21 -10.04
CA PRO A 151 -5.80 -23.01 -10.64
C PRO A 151 -6.81 -21.89 -10.90
N ARG A 152 -8.06 -22.25 -11.25
CA ARG A 152 -9.16 -21.31 -11.45
C ARG A 152 -9.53 -20.58 -10.16
N THR A 153 -9.60 -21.30 -9.03
CA THR A 153 -9.92 -20.72 -7.72
C THR A 153 -8.81 -19.80 -7.25
N VAL A 154 -7.55 -20.23 -7.42
CA VAL A 154 -6.36 -19.41 -7.13
C VAL A 154 -6.41 -18.10 -7.91
N ARG A 155 -6.55 -18.17 -9.23
CA ARG A 155 -6.60 -16.96 -10.07
C ARG A 155 -7.73 -16.02 -9.66
N ARG A 156 -8.92 -16.54 -9.37
CA ARG A 156 -10.08 -15.73 -8.95
C ARG A 156 -9.81 -14.98 -7.64
N ARG A 157 -9.38 -15.70 -6.59
CA ARG A 157 -9.11 -15.12 -5.26
C ARG A 157 -7.96 -14.13 -5.31
N PHE A 158 -6.88 -14.49 -6.01
CA PHE A 158 -5.73 -13.62 -6.18
C PHE A 158 -6.11 -12.30 -6.87
N LEU A 159 -6.90 -12.36 -7.95
CA LEU A 159 -7.43 -11.16 -8.63
C LEU A 159 -8.39 -10.35 -7.76
N GLN A 160 -9.20 -11.01 -6.92
CA GLN A 160 -10.11 -10.32 -6.01
C GLN A 160 -9.33 -9.51 -4.96
N SER A 161 -8.28 -10.09 -4.37
CA SER A 161 -7.53 -9.45 -3.30
C SER A 161 -6.48 -8.45 -3.78
N THR A 162 -5.88 -8.66 -4.96
CA THR A 162 -4.76 -7.82 -5.43
C THR A 162 -5.08 -7.03 -6.70
N GLY A 163 -6.13 -7.40 -7.44
CA GLY A 163 -6.42 -6.84 -8.77
C GLY A 163 -5.48 -7.34 -9.87
N LEU A 164 -4.42 -8.06 -9.51
CA LEU A 164 -3.34 -8.53 -10.37
C LEU A 164 -3.36 -10.05 -10.49
N THR A 165 -2.68 -10.58 -11.49
CA THR A 165 -2.41 -12.02 -11.58
C THR A 165 -1.13 -12.38 -10.84
N PRO A 166 -0.95 -13.64 -10.40
CA PRO A 166 0.32 -14.09 -9.80
C PRO A 166 1.54 -13.77 -10.67
N LYS A 167 1.42 -13.94 -11.99
CA LYS A 167 2.50 -13.64 -12.94
C LYS A 167 2.88 -12.15 -12.95
N GLN A 168 1.89 -11.24 -12.85
CA GLN A 168 2.14 -9.81 -12.80
C GLN A 168 2.83 -9.42 -11.50
N VAL A 169 2.38 -9.95 -10.36
CA VAL A 169 3.03 -9.69 -9.06
C VAL A 169 4.47 -10.22 -9.05
N ALA A 170 4.69 -11.45 -9.53
CA ALA A 170 6.04 -11.99 -9.65
C ALA A 170 6.96 -11.15 -10.58
N GLN A 171 6.40 -10.50 -11.61
CA GLN A 171 7.16 -9.58 -12.47
C GLN A 171 7.53 -8.30 -11.72
N ILE A 172 6.59 -7.72 -10.96
CA ILE A 172 6.83 -6.55 -10.10
C ILE A 172 7.91 -6.87 -9.06
N ASP A 173 7.80 -8.00 -8.37
CA ASP A 173 8.75 -8.43 -7.35
C ASP A 173 10.16 -8.65 -7.93
N ARG A 174 10.27 -9.26 -9.12
CA ARG A 174 11.54 -9.38 -9.83
C ARG A 174 12.15 -8.01 -10.14
N ALA A 175 11.36 -7.07 -10.64
CA ALA A 175 11.83 -5.72 -10.93
C ALA A 175 12.27 -4.98 -9.65
N ALA A 176 11.54 -5.15 -8.55
CA ALA A 176 11.91 -4.55 -7.26
C ALA A 176 13.22 -5.13 -6.71
N ARG A 177 13.43 -6.46 -6.82
CA ARG A 177 14.70 -7.10 -6.46
C ARG A 177 15.86 -6.59 -7.32
N ALA A 178 15.65 -6.49 -8.63
CA ALA A 178 16.65 -5.94 -9.54
C ALA A 178 17.05 -4.50 -9.17
N LEU A 179 16.06 -3.65 -8.89
CA LEU A 179 16.30 -2.28 -8.43
C LEU A 179 17.12 -2.24 -7.13
N ALA A 180 16.81 -3.12 -6.16
CA ALA A 180 17.55 -3.21 -4.91
C ALA A 180 19.01 -3.66 -5.13
N MET A 181 19.23 -4.65 -6.01
CA MET A 181 20.58 -5.11 -6.36
C MET A 181 21.40 -4.01 -7.05
N LEU A 182 20.82 -3.32 -8.03
CA LEU A 182 21.48 -2.21 -8.74
C LEU A 182 21.80 -1.04 -7.80
N THR A 183 20.91 -0.72 -6.86
CA THR A 183 21.13 0.32 -5.85
C THR A 183 22.30 -0.04 -4.93
N ASN A 184 22.51 -1.34 -4.67
CA ASN A 184 23.66 -1.87 -3.93
C ASN A 184 24.88 -2.13 -4.85
N SER A 185 24.92 -1.54 -6.05
CA SER A 185 26.04 -1.62 -7.00
C SER A 185 26.38 -3.04 -7.48
N VAL A 186 25.42 -3.96 -7.47
CA VAL A 186 25.58 -5.28 -8.12
C VAL A 186 25.69 -5.10 -9.63
N ALA A 187 26.57 -5.87 -10.28
CA ALA A 187 26.79 -5.77 -11.71
C ALA A 187 25.53 -6.15 -12.49
N ILE A 188 25.25 -5.45 -13.60
CA ILE A 188 24.04 -5.65 -14.41
C ILE A 188 23.90 -7.10 -14.88
N LEU A 189 25.02 -7.78 -15.19
CA LEU A 189 25.05 -9.18 -15.62
C LEU A 189 24.58 -10.16 -14.55
N ASP A 190 24.67 -9.80 -13.26
CA ASP A 190 24.24 -10.62 -12.13
C ASP A 190 22.80 -10.32 -11.69
N VAL A 191 22.13 -9.36 -12.35
CA VAL A 191 20.77 -8.90 -12.02
C VAL A 191 19.70 -9.46 -12.96
N VAL A 192 20.07 -9.74 -14.22
CA VAL A 192 19.15 -10.11 -15.32
C VAL A 192 18.89 -11.61 -15.45
#